data_AF-A0A8B3BVK4-F1
#
_entry.id   AF-A0A8B3BVK4-F1
#
_cell.length_a   1.000
_cell.length_b   1.000
_cell.length_c   1.000
_cell.angle_alpha   90.00
_cell.angle_beta   90.00
_cell.angle_gamma   90.00
#
_symmetry.space_group_name_H-M   'P 1'
#
loop_
_entity.id
_entity.type
_entity.pdbx_description
1 polymer ?
#
loop_
_entity_poly.entity_id
_entity_poly.type
_entity_poly.pdbx_seq_one_letter_code
_entity_poly.pdbx_strand_id
1 'polypeptide(L)'
;MEKTEFLKIVYFDEAAAQDYVDVTNGGRLDWSTQENKEKIAKIVAEIEAQAKSGFNILNYIKATFQGKVDASASAELTSAFDKTIKNTLLTDYIQAASKDEHVKKFENSGVYAPENSVTLYKMLSSYLTIVPKEEMPIDMEKLNEAILGERGYYDMLLKTEKERKSILRFNLQAFKNNYNLVDLSKMKLTYFGIKVGTCGENHLSIDKEFDFQPAEDKTTAEEIVEGEKSVAEEEKELDVYDIVLAGVVREED
;
A
#
# COMPACT_ATOMS: atom_id res chain seq x y z
N MET A 1 18.66 0.19 17.04
CA MET A 1 17.30 0.49 16.58
C MET A 1 16.35 -0.34 17.41
N GLU A 2 15.45 0.31 18.14
CA GLU A 2 14.39 -0.36 18.89
C GLU A 2 13.48 -1.15 17.96
N LYS A 3 13.04 -2.30 18.45
CA LYS A 3 12.12 -3.18 17.74
C LYS A 3 10.76 -2.49 17.71
N THR A 4 10.27 -2.14 16.51
CA THR A 4 8.92 -1.59 16.37
C THR A 4 7.91 -2.68 16.74
N GLU A 5 7.19 -2.49 17.85
CA GLU A 5 6.20 -3.45 18.35
C GLU A 5 4.78 -2.96 18.01
N PHE A 6 4.16 -3.63 17.04
CA PHE A 6 2.76 -3.36 16.68
C PHE A 6 1.81 -4.03 17.67
N LEU A 7 0.91 -3.24 18.25
CA LEU A 7 -0.21 -3.71 19.07
C LEU A 7 -1.40 -4.15 18.21
N LYS A 8 -1.61 -3.48 17.07
CA LYS A 8 -2.72 -3.78 16.17
C LYS A 8 -2.38 -3.44 14.73
N ILE A 9 -2.57 -4.41 13.83
CA ILE A 9 -2.46 -4.21 12.40
C ILE A 9 -3.81 -3.76 11.85
N VAL A 10 -3.81 -2.60 11.19
CA VAL A 10 -4.99 -1.99 10.58
C VAL A 10 -5.01 -2.26 9.08
N TYR A 11 -3.84 -2.27 8.45
CA TYR A 11 -3.65 -2.42 7.02
C TYR A 11 -2.39 -3.25 6.77
N PHE A 12 -2.46 -4.23 5.88
CA PHE A 12 -1.30 -4.98 5.39
C PHE A 12 -1.53 -5.46 3.96
N ASP A 13 -0.81 -4.86 3.02
CA ASP A 13 -0.80 -5.27 1.61
C ASP A 13 0.12 -6.48 1.45
N GLU A 14 -0.48 -7.66 1.52
CA GLU A 14 0.23 -8.94 1.42
C GLU A 14 0.95 -9.10 0.07
N ALA A 15 0.40 -8.55 -1.02
CA ALA A 15 1.00 -8.66 -2.34
C ALA A 15 2.26 -7.78 -2.43
N ALA A 16 2.16 -6.52 -2.02
CA ALA A 16 3.32 -5.63 -1.99
C ALA A 16 4.41 -6.11 -1.01
N ALA A 17 4.01 -6.66 0.15
CA ALA A 17 4.95 -7.25 1.10
C ALA A 17 5.65 -8.49 0.52
N GLN A 18 4.91 -9.34 -0.21
CA GLN A 18 5.48 -10.49 -0.90
C GLN A 18 6.46 -10.05 -1.99
N ASP A 19 6.10 -9.06 -2.81
CA ASP A 19 7.01 -8.52 -3.84
C ASP A 19 8.30 -7.99 -3.22
N TYR A 20 8.21 -7.28 -2.09
CA TYR A 20 9.38 -6.83 -1.35
C TYR A 20 10.26 -8.00 -0.90
N VAL A 21 9.66 -9.04 -0.31
CA VAL A 21 10.40 -10.23 0.14
C VAL A 21 11.00 -10.98 -1.05
N ASP A 22 10.27 -11.13 -2.15
CA ASP A 22 10.74 -11.82 -3.35
C ASP A 22 11.92 -11.08 -3.99
N VAL A 23 11.83 -9.77 -4.16
CA VAL A 23 12.89 -8.94 -4.76
C VAL A 23 14.13 -8.92 -3.88
N THR A 24 13.97 -8.77 -2.56
CA THR A 24 15.11 -8.79 -1.62
C THR A 24 15.79 -10.16 -1.55
N ASN A 25 15.07 -11.25 -1.87
CA ASN A 25 15.59 -12.60 -1.94
C ASN A 25 16.11 -13.03 -3.33
N GLY A 26 16.06 -12.15 -4.34
CA GLY A 26 16.56 -12.46 -5.69
C GLY A 26 15.58 -13.23 -6.58
N GLY A 27 14.30 -13.29 -6.23
CA GLY A 27 13.24 -13.82 -7.08
C GLY A 27 12.07 -14.43 -6.31
N ARG A 28 10.92 -14.54 -7.00
CA ARG A 28 9.72 -15.18 -6.47
C ARG A 28 9.89 -16.68 -6.39
N LEU A 29 9.71 -17.22 -5.19
CA LEU A 29 9.60 -18.65 -4.97
C LEU A 29 8.16 -19.05 -5.29
N ASP A 30 7.90 -19.74 -6.39
CA ASP A 30 6.57 -20.31 -6.65
C ASP A 30 6.49 -21.72 -6.04
N TRP A 31 5.81 -21.86 -4.91
CA TRP A 31 5.68 -23.12 -4.17
C TRP A 31 4.45 -23.97 -4.55
N SER A 32 3.69 -23.56 -5.57
CA SER A 32 2.43 -24.23 -5.95
C SER A 32 2.62 -25.56 -6.68
N THR A 33 3.82 -25.84 -7.21
CA THR A 33 4.08 -27.04 -8.03
C THR A 33 5.22 -27.92 -7.50
N GLN A 34 5.16 -29.21 -7.83
CA GLN A 34 6.14 -30.22 -7.41
C GLN A 34 7.51 -30.07 -8.10
N GLU A 35 7.54 -29.52 -9.31
CA GLU A 35 8.76 -29.22 -10.08
C GLU A 35 9.55 -28.03 -9.49
N ASN A 36 8.86 -27.12 -8.80
CA ASN A 36 9.50 -26.00 -8.13
C ASN A 36 10.22 -26.41 -6.82
N LYS A 37 9.98 -27.62 -6.29
CA LYS A 37 10.55 -28.09 -5.00
C LYS A 37 12.07 -28.19 -5.00
N GLU A 38 12.69 -28.68 -6.08
CA GLU A 38 14.15 -28.77 -6.20
C GLU A 38 14.79 -27.39 -6.44
N LYS A 39 14.10 -26.51 -7.19
CA LYS A 39 14.52 -25.13 -7.40
C LYS A 39 14.50 -24.33 -6.10
N ILE A 40 13.46 -24.49 -5.27
CA ILE A 40 13.33 -23.83 -3.97
C ILE A 40 14.48 -24.22 -3.04
N ALA A 41 14.84 -25.51 -2.96
CA ALA A 41 15.94 -25.96 -2.11
C ALA A 41 17.30 -25.33 -2.51
N LYS A 42 17.52 -25.16 -3.82
CA LYS A 42 18.74 -24.54 -4.36
C LYS A 42 18.77 -23.03 -4.11
N ILE A 43 17.64 -22.33 -4.32
CA ILE A 43 17.52 -20.89 -4.06
C ILE A 43 17.70 -20.59 -2.57
N VAL A 44 17.06 -21.36 -1.68
CA VAL A 44 17.22 -21.20 -0.24
C VAL A 44 18.68 -21.40 0.19
N ALA A 45 19.38 -22.39 -0.37
CA ALA A 45 20.80 -22.60 -0.09
C ALA A 45 21.70 -21.46 -0.60
N GLU A 46 21.42 -20.90 -1.79
CA GLU A 46 22.13 -19.75 -2.34
C GLU A 46 21.90 -18.47 -1.50
N ILE A 47 20.68 -18.26 -1.01
CA ILE A 47 20.30 -17.16 -0.12
C ILE A 47 20.98 -17.28 1.26
N GLU A 48 20.95 -18.48 1.86
CA GLU A 48 21.62 -18.77 3.14
C GLU A 48 23.15 -18.56 3.04
N ALA A 49 23.77 -18.94 1.90
CA ALA A 49 25.21 -18.77 1.66
C ALA A 49 25.65 -17.30 1.47
N GLN A 50 24.75 -16.41 1.03
CA GLN A 50 25.04 -14.99 0.89
C GLN A 50 24.84 -14.18 2.18
N ALA A 51 24.46 -14.82 3.30
CA ALA A 51 24.30 -14.23 4.63
C ALA A 51 23.36 -13.01 4.71
N LYS A 52 22.50 -12.79 3.70
CA LYS A 52 21.68 -11.58 3.60
C LYS A 52 20.21 -11.74 3.99
N SER A 53 19.67 -12.95 4.09
CA SER A 53 18.24 -13.09 4.35
C SER A 53 17.90 -14.04 5.49
N GLY A 54 17.38 -13.45 6.57
CA GLY A 54 16.92 -14.10 7.80
C GLY A 54 15.40 -14.16 7.91
N PHE A 55 14.69 -14.33 6.78
CA PHE A 55 13.24 -14.46 6.75
C PHE A 55 12.79 -15.84 7.24
N ASN A 56 11.89 -15.86 8.22
CA ASN A 56 11.38 -17.08 8.85
C ASN A 56 10.45 -17.88 7.92
N ILE A 57 9.82 -17.22 6.94
CA ILE A 57 8.91 -17.84 5.98
C ILE A 57 9.61 -18.90 5.15
N LEU A 58 10.87 -18.68 4.80
CA LEU A 58 11.71 -19.65 4.07
C LEU A 58 11.96 -20.90 4.91
N ASN A 59 12.24 -20.72 6.20
CA ASN A 59 12.45 -21.83 7.14
C ASN A 59 11.18 -22.64 7.36
N TYR A 60 10.03 -21.97 7.52
CA TYR A 60 8.74 -22.63 7.69
C TYR A 60 8.37 -23.47 6.47
N ILE A 61 8.53 -22.89 5.27
CA ILE A 61 8.33 -23.56 3.99
C ILE A 61 9.24 -24.80 3.89
N LYS A 62 10.54 -24.67 4.17
CA LYS A 62 11.53 -25.78 4.17
C LYS A 62 11.13 -26.91 5.12
N ALA A 63 10.67 -26.59 6.32
CA ALA A 63 10.27 -27.59 7.32
C ALA A 63 9.03 -28.39 6.88
N THR A 64 8.02 -27.73 6.33
CA THR A 64 6.83 -28.40 5.79
C THR A 64 7.18 -29.31 4.61
N PHE A 65 8.18 -28.96 3.79
CA PHE A 65 8.66 -29.83 2.72
C PHE A 65 9.42 -31.08 3.19
N GLN A 66 10.10 -31.02 4.33
CA GLN A 66 10.82 -32.17 4.90
C GLN A 66 9.89 -33.14 5.66
N GLY A 67 8.70 -32.68 6.06
CA GLY A 67 7.66 -33.51 6.66
C GLY A 67 6.83 -34.23 5.58
N LYS A 68 6.83 -35.57 5.58
CA LYS A 68 5.90 -36.38 4.77
C LYS A 68 4.44 -36.00 5.12
N VAL A 69 3.71 -35.41 4.18
CA VAL A 69 2.28 -35.17 4.34
C VAL A 69 1.50 -36.42 3.92
N ASP A 70 0.85 -37.06 4.90
CA ASP A 70 -0.16 -38.10 4.68
C ASP A 70 -1.41 -37.48 4.04
N ALA A 71 -1.90 -38.10 2.97
CA ALA A 71 -2.84 -37.48 2.02
C ALA A 71 -4.29 -37.34 2.52
N SER A 72 -4.62 -37.71 3.76
CA SER A 72 -6.00 -37.86 4.25
C SER A 72 -6.57 -36.68 5.06
N ALA A 73 -5.82 -35.59 5.28
CA ALA A 73 -6.25 -34.44 6.09
C ALA A 73 -6.07 -33.07 5.39
N SER A 74 -6.25 -33.02 4.06
CA SER A 74 -5.75 -31.94 3.22
C SER A 74 -6.36 -30.55 3.43
N ALA A 75 -7.67 -30.41 3.70
CA ALA A 75 -8.34 -29.10 3.71
C ALA A 75 -8.01 -28.25 4.95
N GLU A 76 -8.11 -28.83 6.15
CA GLU A 76 -7.81 -28.12 7.40
C GLU A 76 -6.33 -27.79 7.51
N LEU A 77 -5.45 -28.71 7.09
CA LEU A 77 -4.01 -28.51 7.04
C LEU A 77 -3.62 -27.37 6.08
N THR A 78 -4.23 -27.30 4.89
CA THR A 78 -3.94 -26.22 3.91
C THR A 78 -4.32 -24.85 4.48
N SER A 79 -5.49 -24.74 5.12
CA SER A 79 -5.93 -23.47 5.72
C SER A 79 -5.05 -22.98 6.87
N ALA A 80 -4.53 -23.91 7.70
CA ALA A 80 -3.62 -23.60 8.80
C ALA A 80 -2.23 -23.20 8.28
N PHE A 81 -1.79 -23.85 7.20
CA PHE A 81 -0.55 -23.53 6.50
C PHE A 81 -0.60 -22.12 5.89
N ASP A 82 -1.67 -21.78 5.15
CA ASP A 82 -1.85 -20.47 4.53
C ASP A 82 -1.85 -19.33 5.56
N LYS A 83 -2.55 -19.52 6.69
CA LYS A 83 -2.54 -18.53 7.79
C LYS A 83 -1.16 -18.37 8.40
N THR A 84 -0.42 -19.46 8.56
CA THR A 84 0.93 -19.41 9.11
C THR A 84 1.86 -18.67 8.17
N ILE A 85 1.83 -18.96 6.87
CA ILE A 85 2.59 -18.24 5.84
C ILE A 85 2.27 -16.74 5.88
N LYS A 86 0.99 -16.35 5.89
CA LYS A 86 0.59 -14.94 5.95
C LYS A 86 1.11 -14.23 7.21
N ASN A 87 1.03 -14.90 8.37
CA ASN A 87 1.55 -14.35 9.62
C ASN A 87 3.07 -14.24 9.60
N THR A 88 3.77 -15.24 9.03
CA THR A 88 5.22 -15.21 8.91
C THR A 88 5.68 -14.12 7.94
N LEU A 89 4.99 -13.96 6.81
CA LEU A 89 5.24 -12.87 5.84
C LEU A 89 5.14 -11.50 6.52
N LEU A 90 4.09 -11.28 7.32
CA LEU A 90 3.93 -10.06 8.09
C LEU A 90 5.12 -9.82 9.05
N THR A 91 5.50 -10.82 9.85
CA THR A 91 6.61 -10.66 10.80
C THR A 91 7.94 -10.44 10.12
N ASP A 92 8.15 -11.11 8.99
CA ASP A 92 9.34 -11.01 8.16
C ASP A 92 9.44 -9.61 7.53
N TYR A 93 8.34 -9.14 6.91
CA TYR A 93 8.26 -7.79 6.36
C TYR A 93 8.55 -6.74 7.44
N ILE A 94 7.91 -6.81 8.62
CA ILE A 94 8.19 -5.88 9.73
C ILE A 94 9.68 -5.86 10.07
N GLN A 95 10.32 -7.02 10.17
CA GLN A 95 11.72 -7.13 10.55
C GLN A 95 12.67 -6.54 9.50
N ALA A 96 12.43 -6.78 8.22
CA ALA A 96 13.26 -6.25 7.14
C ALA A 96 13.00 -4.77 6.89
N ALA A 97 11.74 -4.39 6.72
CA ALA A 97 11.33 -3.02 6.44
C ALA A 97 11.72 -2.06 7.58
N SER A 98 11.73 -2.51 8.84
CA SER A 98 12.21 -1.67 9.96
C SER A 98 13.70 -1.36 9.91
N LYS A 99 14.49 -2.02 9.05
CA LYS A 99 15.94 -1.82 8.91
C LYS A 99 16.32 -1.27 7.54
N ASP A 100 15.36 -1.15 6.62
CA ASP A 100 15.57 -0.71 5.26
C ASP A 100 15.29 0.79 5.13
N GLU A 101 16.32 1.56 4.78
CA GLU A 101 16.21 3.02 4.61
C GLU A 101 15.32 3.42 3.43
N HIS A 102 15.07 2.52 2.49
CA HIS A 102 14.19 2.75 1.34
C HIS A 102 12.71 2.53 1.69
N VAL A 103 12.42 1.92 2.85
CA VAL A 103 11.07 1.86 3.39
C VAL A 103 10.86 3.04 4.33
N LYS A 104 10.08 4.02 3.88
CA LYS A 104 9.79 5.21 4.66
C LYS A 104 8.82 4.87 5.79
N LYS A 105 9.26 5.16 7.03
CA LYS A 105 8.42 5.08 8.22
C LYS A 105 7.81 6.45 8.52
N PHE A 106 6.48 6.49 8.62
CA PHE A 106 5.72 7.65 9.09
C PHE A 106 5.13 7.33 10.45
N GLU A 107 5.73 7.86 11.50
CA GLU A 107 5.37 7.52 12.88
C GLU A 107 4.25 8.40 13.42
N ASN A 108 3.36 7.79 14.21
CA ASN A 108 2.30 8.44 14.98
C ASN A 108 1.52 9.52 14.18
N SER A 109 1.19 9.20 12.93
CA SER A 109 0.51 10.13 12.03
C SER A 109 -0.92 9.73 11.78
N GLY A 110 -1.76 10.71 11.42
CA GLY A 110 -3.07 10.46 10.83
C GLY A 110 -3.06 10.83 9.36
N VAL A 111 -4.09 10.40 8.63
CA VAL A 111 -4.27 10.74 7.21
C VAL A 111 -5.62 11.39 6.95
N TYR A 112 -5.78 12.09 5.83
CA TYR A 112 -7.06 12.63 5.38
C TYR A 112 -7.17 12.58 3.85
N ALA A 113 -8.38 12.45 3.34
CA ALA A 113 -8.63 12.51 1.90
C ALA A 113 -8.48 13.97 1.42
N PRO A 114 -7.79 14.24 0.30
CA PRO A 114 -7.80 15.56 -0.30
C PRO A 114 -9.22 16.00 -0.65
N GLU A 115 -9.47 17.30 -0.61
CA GLU A 115 -10.74 17.87 -1.08
C GLU A 115 -10.89 17.61 -2.60
N ASN A 116 -12.14 17.49 -3.06
CA ASN A 116 -12.46 17.23 -4.47
C ASN A 116 -11.66 16.06 -5.09
N SER A 117 -11.45 14.97 -4.35
CA SER A 117 -10.65 13.82 -4.79
C SER A 117 -11.48 12.55 -4.97
N VAL A 118 -10.95 11.60 -5.74
CA VAL A 118 -11.53 10.25 -5.89
C VAL A 118 -11.62 9.53 -4.55
N THR A 119 -10.65 9.70 -3.65
CA THR A 119 -10.67 9.14 -2.28
C THR A 119 -11.85 9.67 -1.47
N LEU A 120 -12.07 10.99 -1.49
CA LEU A 120 -13.20 11.56 -0.77
C LEU A 120 -14.53 11.07 -1.36
N TYR A 121 -14.65 11.00 -2.68
CA TYR A 121 -15.81 10.43 -3.35
C TYR A 121 -16.03 8.96 -2.93
N LYS A 122 -14.98 8.13 -2.90
CA LYS A 122 -15.06 6.72 -2.43
C LYS A 122 -15.59 6.60 -1.00
N MET A 123 -15.15 7.49 -0.11
CA MET A 123 -15.58 7.50 1.28
C MET A 123 -17.06 7.85 1.42
N LEU A 124 -17.61 8.65 0.51
CA LEU A 124 -18.99 9.13 0.54
C LEU A 124 -19.96 8.28 -0.29
N SER A 125 -19.48 7.64 -1.35
CA SER A 125 -20.35 7.09 -2.39
C SER A 125 -21.21 5.92 -1.95
N SER A 126 -20.79 5.17 -0.93
CA SER A 126 -21.61 4.13 -0.28
C SER A 126 -22.86 4.69 0.40
N TYR A 127 -22.88 5.97 0.78
CA TYR A 127 -24.05 6.63 1.36
C TYR A 127 -24.98 7.22 0.29
N LEU A 128 -24.45 7.52 -0.90
CA LEU A 128 -25.23 8.09 -2.00
C LEU A 128 -26.22 7.09 -2.61
N THR A 129 -26.04 5.79 -2.37
CA THR A 129 -26.97 4.74 -2.82
C THR A 129 -28.35 4.81 -2.14
N ILE A 130 -28.46 5.55 -1.03
CA ILE A 130 -29.73 5.77 -0.32
C ILE A 130 -30.63 6.76 -1.09
N VAL A 131 -30.05 7.62 -1.93
CA VAL A 131 -30.83 8.61 -2.68
C VAL A 131 -31.71 7.90 -3.71
N PRO A 132 -33.03 8.16 -3.75
CA PRO A 132 -33.92 7.52 -4.69
C PRO A 132 -33.47 7.75 -6.14
N LYS A 133 -33.58 6.71 -6.98
CA LYS A 133 -33.21 6.78 -8.41
C LYS A 133 -34.04 7.81 -9.18
N GLU A 134 -35.22 8.19 -8.69
CA GLU A 134 -36.01 9.27 -9.30
C GLU A 134 -35.37 10.65 -9.07
N GLU A 135 -34.61 10.84 -7.99
CA GLU A 135 -33.95 12.11 -7.64
C GLU A 135 -32.53 12.21 -8.19
N MET A 136 -31.89 11.06 -8.47
CA MET A 136 -30.60 10.98 -9.17
C MET A 136 -30.73 10.11 -10.42
N PRO A 137 -30.75 10.70 -11.64
CA PRO A 137 -30.84 9.95 -12.90
C PRO A 137 -29.58 9.14 -13.23
N ILE A 138 -28.59 9.11 -12.32
CA ILE A 138 -27.34 8.36 -12.44
C ILE A 138 -27.42 7.15 -11.51
N ASP A 139 -27.13 5.96 -12.04
CA ASP A 139 -27.05 4.76 -11.23
C ASP A 139 -25.75 4.76 -10.41
N MET A 140 -25.84 5.22 -9.16
CA MET A 140 -24.70 5.36 -8.26
C MET A 140 -24.05 4.01 -7.93
N GLU A 141 -24.80 2.91 -7.93
CA GLU A 141 -24.22 1.57 -7.73
C GLU A 141 -23.31 1.21 -8.89
N LYS A 142 -23.78 1.38 -10.13
CA LYS A 142 -22.96 1.13 -11.32
C LYS A 142 -21.79 2.10 -11.46
N LEU A 143 -21.98 3.36 -11.09
CA LEU A 143 -20.90 4.36 -11.08
C LEU A 143 -19.81 3.97 -10.07
N ASN A 144 -20.22 3.50 -8.90
CA ASN A 144 -19.30 2.97 -7.89
C ASN A 144 -18.56 1.73 -8.40
N GLU A 145 -19.24 0.80 -9.06
CA GLU A 145 -18.59 -0.37 -9.66
C GLU A 145 -17.57 0.04 -10.73
N ALA A 146 -17.98 0.88 -11.68
CA ALA A 146 -17.16 1.25 -12.84
C ALA A 146 -15.95 2.13 -12.50
N ILE A 147 -16.10 3.11 -11.59
CA ILE A 147 -15.01 4.06 -11.28
C ILE A 147 -14.21 3.59 -10.06
N LEU A 148 -14.87 3.00 -9.08
CA LEU A 148 -14.28 2.72 -7.77
C LEU A 148 -14.03 1.24 -7.49
N GLY A 149 -14.67 0.33 -8.24
CA GLY A 149 -14.50 -1.11 -8.12
C GLY A 149 -13.20 -1.60 -8.76
N GLU A 150 -12.78 -0.97 -9.86
CA GLU A 150 -11.56 -1.32 -10.60
C GLU A 150 -10.31 -0.58 -10.10
N ARG A 151 -10.47 0.50 -9.34
CA ARG A 151 -9.34 1.27 -8.82
C ARG A 151 -8.65 0.52 -7.68
N GLY A 152 -7.35 0.29 -7.85
CA GLY A 152 -6.52 -0.38 -6.83
C GLY A 152 -6.22 0.52 -5.62
N TYR A 153 -5.69 1.72 -5.85
CA TYR A 153 -5.12 2.58 -4.81
C TYR A 153 -5.86 3.90 -4.63
N TYR A 154 -5.89 4.39 -3.40
CA TYR A 154 -6.53 5.64 -3.01
C TYR A 154 -5.58 6.53 -2.23
N ASP A 155 -5.51 7.79 -2.64
CA ASP A 155 -4.54 8.77 -2.14
C ASP A 155 -5.06 9.47 -0.89
N MET A 156 -4.22 9.55 0.13
CA MET A 156 -4.47 10.32 1.34
C MET A 156 -3.25 11.16 1.72
N LEU A 157 -3.47 12.33 2.32
CA LEU A 157 -2.42 13.23 2.79
C LEU A 157 -2.15 13.02 4.28
N LEU A 158 -0.90 13.20 4.71
CA LEU A 158 -0.54 13.15 6.13
C LEU A 158 -1.04 14.38 6.90
N LYS A 159 -1.58 14.16 8.10
CA LYS A 159 -2.04 15.22 9.01
C LYS A 159 -0.91 15.92 9.77
N THR A 160 0.23 15.24 9.96
CA THR A 160 1.35 15.76 10.77
C THR A 160 2.25 16.72 10.02
N GLU A 161 2.13 16.78 8.68
CA GLU A 161 2.90 17.67 7.83
C GLU A 161 2.30 19.07 7.81
N LYS A 162 3.03 20.07 8.30
CA LYS A 162 2.61 21.49 8.22
C LYS A 162 2.54 21.97 6.76
N GLU A 163 3.56 21.61 6.00
CA GLU A 163 3.59 21.74 4.54
C GLU A 163 3.46 20.33 3.98
N ARG A 164 2.42 20.08 3.17
CA ARG A 164 2.21 18.78 2.52
C ARG A 164 3.48 18.39 1.75
N LYS A 165 3.98 17.18 1.96
CA LYS A 165 5.14 16.61 1.27
C LYS A 165 4.91 15.18 0.83
N SER A 166 3.98 14.47 1.46
CA SER A 166 3.78 13.05 1.20
C SER A 166 2.33 12.71 0.91
N ILE A 167 2.12 11.91 -0.13
CA ILE A 167 0.88 11.22 -0.47
C ILE A 167 1.04 9.75 -0.08
N LEU A 168 0.10 9.23 0.69
CA LEU A 168 0.04 7.83 1.08
C LEU A 168 -1.09 7.16 0.31
N ARG A 169 -0.74 6.15 -0.48
CA ARG A 169 -1.67 5.37 -1.28
C ARG A 169 -2.03 4.07 -0.58
N PHE A 170 -3.33 3.78 -0.53
CA PHE A 170 -3.87 2.60 0.14
C PHE A 170 -4.64 1.71 -0.83
N ASN A 171 -4.29 0.44 -0.87
CA ASN A 171 -5.05 -0.61 -1.55
C ASN A 171 -6.26 -1.03 -0.71
N LEU A 172 -7.47 -0.94 -1.27
CA LEU A 172 -8.68 -1.30 -0.51
C LEU A 172 -8.76 -2.76 -0.10
N GLN A 173 -8.05 -3.66 -0.78
CA GLN A 173 -8.04 -5.09 -0.45
C GLN A 173 -7.10 -5.43 0.72
N ALA A 174 -6.28 -4.48 1.17
CA ALA A 174 -5.26 -4.68 2.19
C ALA A 174 -5.72 -4.33 3.62
N PHE A 175 -6.92 -3.76 3.77
CA PHE A 175 -7.47 -3.46 5.10
C PHE A 175 -7.74 -4.73 5.90
N LYS A 176 -7.40 -4.71 7.19
CA LYS A 176 -7.64 -5.80 8.13
C LYS A 176 -8.79 -5.45 9.06
N ASN A 177 -9.42 -6.46 9.65
CA ASN A 177 -10.42 -6.28 10.71
C ASN A 177 -11.59 -5.34 10.34
N ASN A 178 -11.99 -5.34 9.06
CA ASN A 178 -13.07 -4.52 8.49
C ASN A 178 -12.87 -3.00 8.64
N TYR A 179 -11.62 -2.53 8.76
CA TYR A 179 -11.32 -1.10 8.64
C TYR A 179 -11.45 -0.61 7.20
N ASN A 180 -11.63 0.69 7.04
CA ASN A 180 -11.67 1.35 5.73
C ASN A 180 -11.01 2.75 5.79
N LEU A 181 -11.00 3.47 4.65
CA LEU A 181 -10.44 4.82 4.53
C LEU A 181 -11.03 5.83 5.53
N VAL A 182 -12.33 5.73 5.83
CA VAL A 182 -13.01 6.60 6.81
C VAL A 182 -12.44 6.38 8.21
N ASP A 183 -12.17 5.13 8.57
CA ASP A 183 -11.60 4.80 9.87
C ASP A 183 -10.16 5.32 10.00
N LEU A 184 -9.34 5.17 8.95
CA LEU A 184 -7.96 5.67 8.91
C LEU A 184 -7.90 7.17 9.20
N SER A 185 -8.87 7.94 8.71
CA SER A 185 -8.92 9.38 8.94
C SER A 185 -9.07 9.78 10.41
N LYS A 186 -9.47 8.84 11.27
CA LYS A 186 -9.72 9.04 12.71
C LYS A 186 -8.66 8.39 13.60
N MET A 187 -7.64 7.77 13.01
CA MET A 187 -6.59 7.06 13.74
C MET A 187 -5.26 7.79 13.71
N LYS A 188 -4.42 7.48 14.69
CA LYS A 188 -2.98 7.72 14.63
C LYS A 188 -2.28 6.38 14.50
N LEU A 189 -1.52 6.21 13.42
CA LEU A 189 -0.87 4.96 13.06
C LEU A 189 0.59 5.23 12.71
N THR A 190 1.37 4.15 12.76
CA THR A 190 2.65 4.10 12.08
C THR A 190 2.46 3.45 10.72
N TYR A 191 2.95 4.10 9.67
CA TYR A 191 2.88 3.61 8.28
C TYR A 191 4.27 3.26 7.77
N PHE A 192 4.36 2.17 7.02
CA PHE A 192 5.55 1.76 6.28
C PHE A 192 5.20 1.83 4.80
N GLY A 193 5.84 2.75 4.09
CA GLY A 193 5.58 3.01 2.68
C GLY A 193 6.82 2.95 1.82
N ILE A 194 6.65 2.50 0.58
CA ILE A 194 7.71 2.50 -0.44
C ILE A 194 7.45 3.68 -1.36
N LYS A 195 8.47 4.52 -1.60
CA LYS A 195 8.35 5.65 -2.53
C LYS A 195 8.25 5.12 -3.95
N VAL A 196 7.22 5.52 -4.68
CA VAL A 196 6.92 5.04 -6.04
C VAL A 196 6.92 6.14 -7.10
N GLY A 197 6.95 7.40 -6.67
CA GLY A 197 7.01 8.54 -7.59
C GLY A 197 6.79 9.87 -6.88
N THR A 198 6.41 10.87 -7.67
CA THR A 198 5.93 12.17 -7.21
C THR A 198 4.64 12.52 -7.94
N CYS A 199 3.87 13.46 -7.38
CA CYS A 199 2.63 13.95 -7.97
C CYS A 199 2.41 15.41 -7.54
N GLY A 200 2.07 16.27 -8.51
CA GLY A 200 1.64 17.64 -8.23
C GLY A 200 0.40 17.67 -7.35
N GLU A 201 0.39 18.54 -6.33
CA GLU A 201 -0.71 18.62 -5.37
C GLU A 201 -2.08 18.88 -6.02
N ASN A 202 -2.09 19.64 -7.12
CA ASN A 202 -3.25 19.92 -7.97
C ASN A 202 -3.79 18.66 -8.69
N HIS A 203 -2.95 17.66 -8.99
CA HIS A 203 -3.35 16.43 -9.68
C HIS A 203 -4.10 15.44 -8.77
N LEU A 204 -4.21 15.73 -7.47
CA LEU A 204 -5.03 14.96 -6.53
C LEU A 204 -6.54 15.20 -6.68
N SER A 205 -6.92 16.22 -7.45
CA SER A 205 -8.31 16.53 -7.71
C SER A 205 -8.89 15.62 -8.78
N ILE A 206 -10.15 15.20 -8.61
CA ILE A 206 -10.88 14.31 -9.51
C ILE A 206 -10.93 14.84 -10.94
N ASP A 207 -10.96 16.17 -11.12
CA ASP A 207 -11.02 16.82 -12.43
C ASP A 207 -9.72 16.67 -13.23
N LYS A 208 -8.61 16.37 -12.53
CA LYS A 208 -7.27 16.16 -13.12
C LYS A 208 -6.82 14.70 -13.11
N GLU A 209 -7.68 13.78 -12.66
CA GLU A 209 -7.35 12.36 -12.52
C GLU A 209 -6.95 11.69 -13.86
N PHE A 210 -7.48 12.20 -14.98
CA PHE A 210 -7.19 11.71 -16.32
C PHE A 210 -6.25 12.64 -17.11
N ASP A 211 -5.68 13.65 -16.45
CA ASP A 211 -4.72 14.55 -17.06
C ASP A 211 -3.32 13.94 -16.99
N PHE A 212 -3.05 13.06 -17.94
CA PHE A 212 -1.76 12.35 -18.05
C PHE A 212 -0.72 13.09 -18.89
N GLN A 213 -1.08 14.25 -19.45
CA GLN A 213 -0.18 15.00 -20.31
C GLN A 213 0.72 15.91 -19.48
N PRO A 214 2.01 16.04 -19.83
CA PRO A 214 2.83 17.09 -19.25
C PRO A 214 2.15 18.43 -19.57
N ALA A 215 2.02 19.30 -18.56
CA ALA A 215 1.46 20.63 -18.74
C ALA A 215 2.17 21.31 -19.91
N GLU A 216 1.41 21.69 -20.95
CA GLU A 216 1.96 22.54 -22.00
C GLU A 216 2.33 23.88 -21.36
N ASP A 217 3.59 24.26 -21.46
CA ASP A 217 4.12 25.55 -21.02
C ASP A 217 3.53 26.64 -21.94
N LYS A 218 2.26 26.98 -21.69
CA LYS A 218 1.50 27.95 -22.49
C LYS A 218 1.86 29.34 -22.02
N THR A 219 2.89 29.93 -22.64
CA THR A 219 3.15 31.35 -22.47
C THR A 219 1.96 32.15 -23.00
N THR A 220 1.31 32.91 -22.13
CA THR A 220 0.18 33.75 -22.51
C THR A 220 0.66 35.05 -23.18
N ALA A 221 -0.19 35.67 -24.00
CA ALA A 221 0.17 36.94 -24.64
C ALA A 221 0.35 38.06 -23.60
N GLU A 222 -0.35 37.97 -22.47
CA GLU A 222 -0.17 38.85 -21.31
C GLU A 222 1.24 38.75 -20.69
N GLU A 223 1.77 37.53 -20.49
CA GLU A 223 3.14 37.31 -19.94
C GLU A 223 4.25 37.90 -20.82
N ILE A 224 4.04 37.96 -22.14
CA ILE A 224 5.00 38.55 -23.08
C ILE A 224 4.99 40.09 -23.01
N VAL A 225 3.82 40.69 -22.74
CA VAL A 225 3.63 42.16 -22.73
C VAL A 225 4.08 42.76 -21.40
N GLU A 226 3.88 42.08 -20.27
CA GLU A 226 4.20 42.59 -18.95
C GLU A 226 5.67 42.37 -18.55
N GLY A 227 6.43 41.54 -19.27
CA GLY A 227 7.86 41.30 -19.03
C GLY A 227 8.19 40.60 -17.70
N GLU A 228 7.18 40.37 -16.88
CA GLU A 228 7.22 39.46 -15.75
C GLU A 228 6.92 38.07 -16.30
N LYS A 229 7.91 37.17 -16.26
CA LYS A 229 7.54 35.80 -15.94
C LYS A 229 6.87 35.92 -14.58
N SER A 230 5.55 35.88 -14.52
CA SER A 230 4.90 35.26 -13.38
C SER A 230 5.68 33.95 -13.24
N VAL A 231 6.41 33.82 -12.13
CA VAL A 231 6.94 32.52 -11.76
C VAL A 231 5.66 31.72 -11.61
N ALA A 232 5.27 30.97 -12.65
CA ALA A 232 4.21 29.98 -12.54
C ALA A 232 4.58 29.25 -11.25
N GLU A 233 3.75 29.40 -10.21
CA GLU A 233 4.05 28.86 -8.89
C GLU A 233 4.50 27.42 -9.13
N GLU A 234 5.78 27.12 -8.86
CA GLU A 234 6.33 25.79 -9.16
C GLU A 234 5.35 24.80 -8.54
N GLU A 235 4.68 24.01 -9.39
CA GLU A 235 3.62 23.14 -8.92
C GLU A 235 4.19 22.26 -7.82
N LYS A 236 3.57 22.34 -6.66
CA LYS A 236 4.11 21.71 -5.47
C LYS A 236 4.04 20.20 -5.62
N GLU A 237 5.18 19.61 -5.92
CA GLU A 237 5.36 18.16 -6.05
C GLU A 237 5.40 17.49 -4.67
N LEU A 238 4.63 16.42 -4.53
CA LEU A 238 4.54 15.60 -3.34
C LEU A 238 5.09 14.21 -3.62
N ASP A 239 5.84 13.64 -2.67
CA ASP A 239 6.33 12.27 -2.76
C ASP A 239 5.19 11.27 -2.58
N VAL A 240 5.05 10.32 -3.50
CA VAL A 240 4.01 9.30 -3.48
C VAL A 240 4.55 8.01 -2.90
N TYR A 241 3.86 7.48 -1.90
CA TYR A 241 4.21 6.26 -1.20
C TYR A 241 3.08 5.23 -1.26
N ASP A 242 3.40 4.03 -1.75
CA ASP A 242 2.53 2.87 -1.58
C ASP A 242 2.70 2.33 -0.17
N ILE A 243 1.62 2.39 0.62
CA ILE A 243 1.65 1.83 1.96
C ILE A 243 1.54 0.32 1.88
N VAL A 244 2.47 -0.36 2.53
CA VAL A 244 2.51 -1.82 2.65
C VAL A 244 1.97 -2.25 4.01
N LEU A 245 2.27 -1.50 5.07
CA LEU A 245 1.84 -1.83 6.43
C LEU A 245 1.43 -0.56 7.19
N ALA A 246 0.31 -0.64 7.91
CA ALA A 246 -0.06 0.37 8.91
C ALA A 246 -0.67 -0.26 10.16
N GLY A 247 -0.34 0.32 11.32
CA GLY A 247 -0.85 -0.17 12.59
C GLY A 247 -0.55 0.72 13.78
N VAL A 248 -1.17 0.38 14.91
CA VAL A 248 -0.91 0.98 16.21
C VAL A 248 0.35 0.35 16.76
N VAL A 249 1.33 1.18 17.12
CA VAL A 249 2.58 0.77 17.76
C VAL A 249 2.49 1.03 19.25
N ARG A 250 3.20 0.23 20.05
CA ARG A 250 3.38 0.52 21.48
C ARG A 250 4.24 1.77 21.60
N GLU A 251 3.71 2.81 22.24
CA GLU A 251 4.51 3.96 22.66
C GLU A 251 5.25 3.59 23.96
N GLU A 252 6.49 4.06 24.10
CA GLU A 252 7.20 3.96 25.38
C GLU A 252 6.67 5.07 26.30
N ASP A 253 6.22 4.69 27.51
CA ASP A 253 5.74 5.59 28.56
C ASP A 253 6.86 6.45 29.16
#